data_AF-A0A8H4SD56-F1
#
_entry.id   AF-A0A8H4SD56-F1
#
_cell.length_a   1.000
_cell.length_b   1.000
_cell.length_c   1.000
_cell.angle_alpha   90.00
_cell.angle_beta   90.00
_cell.angle_gamma   90.00
#
_symmetry.space_group_name_H-M   'P 1'
#
loop_
_entity.id
_entity.type
_entity.pdbx_description
1 polymer ?
#
loop_
_entity_poly.entity_id
_entity_poly.type
_entity_poly.pdbx_seq_one_letter_code
_entity_poly.pdbx_strand_id
1 'polypeptide(L)'
;MKLPLPRGHFLRPYPDSSRRLLGPRTHFSIGLVLSAQKLKPISWREWAGEIERDGGARNPYLSLEERYGFWDIRAKRKEFADWVRGQDVPIKE
;
A
#
# COMPACT_ATOMS: atom_id res chain seq x y z
N MET A 1 77.64 -18.69 -26.02
CA MET A 1 77.20 -18.41 -24.63
C MET A 1 76.48 -17.07 -24.59
N LYS A 2 75.36 -17.01 -23.86
CA LYS A 2 74.43 -15.88 -23.59
C LYS A 2 73.36 -15.62 -24.66
N LEU A 3 72.19 -16.24 -24.47
CA LEU A 3 70.92 -15.77 -25.02
C LEU A 3 70.41 -14.58 -24.16
N PRO A 4 69.92 -13.49 -24.76
CA PRO A 4 69.28 -12.40 -24.02
C PRO A 4 67.85 -12.78 -23.61
N LEU A 5 67.49 -12.49 -22.36
CA LEU A 5 66.17 -12.72 -21.79
C LEU A 5 65.08 -11.90 -22.52
N PRO A 6 63.88 -12.47 -22.77
CA PRO A 6 62.79 -11.73 -23.37
C PRO A 6 62.29 -10.63 -22.43
N ARG A 7 62.13 -9.43 -23.02
CA ARG A 7 61.62 -8.22 -22.37
C ARG A 7 60.24 -8.47 -21.78
N GLY A 8 60.03 -7.94 -20.57
CA GLY A 8 58.88 -8.21 -19.70
C GLY A 8 57.54 -8.23 -20.42
N HIS A 9 56.78 -9.28 -20.15
CA HIS A 9 55.34 -9.32 -20.40
C HIS A 9 54.71 -8.17 -19.62
N PHE A 10 54.37 -7.11 -20.35
CA PHE A 10 53.57 -6.00 -19.88
C PHE A 10 52.24 -6.56 -19.39
N LEU A 11 52.13 -6.77 -18.07
CA LEU A 11 50.86 -7.02 -17.40
C LEU A 11 49.96 -5.83 -17.76
N ARG A 12 49.07 -6.03 -18.72
CA ARG A 12 48.05 -5.05 -19.08
C ARG A 12 47.28 -4.75 -17.78
N PRO A 13 47.24 -3.49 -17.30
CA PRO A 13 46.45 -3.19 -16.13
C PRO A 13 44.99 -3.54 -16.43
N TYR A 14 44.39 -4.38 -15.59
CA TYR A 14 42.96 -4.67 -15.68
C TYR A 14 42.21 -3.34 -15.55
N PRO A 15 41.31 -2.98 -16.48
CA PRO A 15 40.58 -1.72 -16.38
C PRO A 15 39.77 -1.72 -15.08
N ASP A 16 40.03 -0.72 -14.23
CA ASP A 16 39.36 -0.54 -12.94
C ASP A 16 37.84 -0.43 -13.15
N SER A 17 37.17 -1.56 -13.01
CA SER A 17 35.73 -1.72 -13.20
C SER A 17 34.95 -1.19 -11.98
N SER A 18 35.64 -0.84 -10.89
CA SER A 18 35.06 -0.37 -9.64
C SER A 18 34.34 0.97 -9.80
N ARG A 19 34.74 1.79 -10.79
CA ARG A 19 34.09 3.06 -11.10
C ARG A 19 32.90 2.94 -12.06
N ARG A 20 32.67 1.78 -12.69
CA ARG A 20 31.61 1.55 -13.67
C ARG A 20 30.38 0.81 -13.13
N LEU A 21 30.28 0.60 -11.81
CA LEU A 21 29.18 -0.17 -11.20
C LEU A 21 28.44 0.57 -10.07
N LEU A 22 28.85 1.80 -9.74
CA LEU A 22 28.21 2.60 -8.68
C LEU A 22 27.06 3.49 -9.19
N GLY A 23 27.01 3.77 -10.49
CA GLY A 23 25.94 4.57 -11.10
C GLY A 23 24.57 3.88 -11.08
N PRO A 24 24.39 2.72 -11.72
CA PRO A 24 23.04 2.18 -11.96
C PRO A 24 22.33 1.64 -10.71
N ARG A 25 23.03 1.41 -9.60
CA ARG A 25 22.45 0.85 -8.36
C ARG A 25 21.74 1.89 -7.49
N THR A 26 22.17 3.15 -7.54
CA THR A 26 21.60 4.23 -6.72
C THR A 26 20.31 4.78 -7.31
N HIS A 27 20.25 4.86 -8.64
CA HIS A 27 19.07 5.35 -9.37
C HIS A 27 17.85 4.47 -9.15
N PHE A 28 18.04 3.14 -9.07
CA PHE A 28 16.97 2.21 -8.77
C PHE A 28 16.39 2.44 -7.37
N SER A 29 17.25 2.57 -6.35
CA SER A 29 16.81 2.82 -4.97
C SER A 29 16.08 4.17 -4.85
N ILE A 30 16.57 5.21 -5.53
CA ILE A 30 15.92 6.53 -5.55
C ILE A 30 14.55 6.43 -6.23
N GLY A 31 14.46 5.75 -7.37
CA GLY A 31 13.19 5.53 -8.08
C GLY A 31 12.17 4.76 -7.22
N LEU A 32 12.62 3.75 -6.47
CA LEU A 32 11.76 2.96 -5.59
C LEU A 32 11.23 3.77 -4.40
N VAL A 33 12.07 4.62 -3.80
CA VAL A 33 11.65 5.53 -2.71
C VAL A 33 10.65 6.57 -3.20
N LEU A 34 10.87 7.15 -4.39
CA LEU A 34 9.96 8.14 -4.96
C LEU A 34 8.64 7.54 -5.46
N SER A 35 8.64 6.26 -5.86
CA SER A 35 7.43 5.53 -6.26
C SER A 35 6.59 5.07 -5.08
N ALA A 36 7.09 5.15 -3.84
CA ALA A 36 6.33 4.72 -2.67
C ALA A 36 5.13 5.65 -2.44
N GLN A 37 3.99 5.05 -2.08
CA GLN A 37 2.83 5.83 -1.65
C GLN A 37 3.18 6.63 -0.40
N LYS A 38 2.67 7.86 -0.33
CA LYS A 38 2.93 8.76 0.79
C LYS A 38 2.41 8.12 2.08
N LEU A 39 3.28 8.05 3.08
CA LEU A 39 2.93 7.45 4.37
C LEU A 39 1.74 8.20 4.97
N LYS A 40 0.76 7.44 5.47
CA LYS A 40 -0.33 8.00 6.24
C LYS A 40 0.23 8.63 7.52
N PRO A 41 -0.37 9.72 8.03
CA PRO A 41 0.09 10.34 9.26
C PRO A 41 0.00 9.34 10.42
N ILE A 42 1.08 9.24 11.20
CA ILE A 42 1.14 8.43 12.43
C ILE A 42 0.44 9.19 13.59
N SER A 43 0.27 10.50 13.47
CA SER A 43 -0.44 11.33 14.43
C SER A 43 -1.94 11.05 14.38
N TRP A 44 -2.48 10.58 15.50
CA TRP A 44 -3.89 10.24 15.65
C TRP A 44 -4.83 11.41 15.33
N ARG A 45 -4.46 12.64 15.72
CA ARG A 45 -5.27 13.84 15.46
C ARG A 45 -5.34 14.19 13.98
N GLU A 46 -4.21 14.09 13.28
CA GLU A 46 -4.16 14.40 11.85
C GLU A 46 -4.88 13.31 11.04
N TRP A 47 -4.68 12.05 11.42
CA TRP A 47 -5.35 10.91 10.80
C TRP A 47 -6.88 10.96 11.01
N ALA A 48 -7.34 11.20 12.24
CA ALA A 48 -8.77 11.34 12.53
C ALA A 48 -9.38 12.54 11.77
N GLY A 49 -8.67 13.67 11.71
CA GLY A 49 -9.13 14.84 10.95
C GLY A 49 -9.22 14.59 9.44
N GLU A 50 -8.33 13.78 8.85
CA GLU A 50 -8.46 13.35 7.45
C GLU A 50 -9.64 12.41 7.23
N ILE A 51 -9.88 11.45 8.14
CA ILE A 51 -11.02 10.53 8.08
C ILE A 51 -12.36 11.26 8.22
N GLU A 52 -12.45 12.25 9.11
CA GLU A 52 -13.62 13.11 9.28
C GLU A 52 -13.88 13.95 8.01
N ARG A 53 -12.83 14.48 7.36
CA ARG A 53 -12.94 15.20 6.08
C ARG A 53 -13.37 14.31 4.92
N ASP A 54 -12.89 13.07 4.87
CA ASP A 54 -13.28 12.07 3.87
C ASP A 54 -14.63 11.40 4.19
N GLY A 55 -15.34 11.86 5.23
CA GLY A 55 -16.70 11.41 5.56
C GLY A 55 -16.77 9.98 6.10
N GLY A 56 -15.69 9.46 6.69
CA GLY A 56 -15.66 8.13 7.30
C GLY A 56 -15.61 6.95 6.32
N ALA A 57 -15.83 7.15 5.02
CA ALA A 57 -15.85 6.08 4.01
C ALA A 57 -14.52 5.30 3.91
N ARG A 58 -13.40 5.93 4.30
CA ARG A 58 -12.07 5.33 4.33
C ARG A 58 -11.65 4.81 5.70
N ASN A 59 -12.53 4.84 6.70
CA ASN A 59 -12.23 4.38 8.06
C ASN A 59 -12.13 2.84 8.09
N PRO A 60 -10.96 2.24 8.36
CA PRO A 60 -10.81 0.79 8.48
C PRO A 60 -11.58 0.21 9.68
N TYR A 61 -11.91 1.06 10.65
CA TYR A 61 -12.59 0.70 11.89
C TYR A 61 -14.07 1.04 11.89
N LEU A 62 -14.64 1.44 10.74
CA LEU A 62 -16.07 1.78 10.63
C LEU A 62 -16.96 0.65 11.18
N SER A 63 -16.60 -0.61 10.90
CA SER A 63 -17.31 -1.78 11.42
C SER A 63 -17.30 -1.91 12.95
N LEU A 64 -16.23 -1.44 13.61
CA LEU A 64 -16.13 -1.45 15.07
C LEU A 64 -16.88 -0.26 15.69
N GLU A 65 -16.88 0.90 15.03
CA GLU A 65 -17.64 2.08 15.44
C GLU A 65 -19.15 1.87 15.29
N GLU A 66 -19.56 1.18 14.23
CA GLU A 66 -20.96 0.86 13.94
C GLU A 66 -21.53 -0.20 14.89
N ARG A 67 -20.69 -0.80 15.76
CA ARG A 67 -21.09 -1.64 16.90
C ARG A 67 -22.21 -2.63 16.56
N TYR A 68 -22.04 -3.39 15.47
CA TYR A 68 -23.00 -4.42 15.02
C TYR A 68 -23.40 -5.43 16.11
N GLY A 69 -22.57 -5.63 17.13
CA GLY A 69 -22.89 -6.49 18.29
C GLY A 69 -24.03 -5.98 19.17
N PHE A 70 -24.40 -4.70 19.08
CA PHE A 70 -25.54 -4.09 19.80
C PHE A 70 -26.77 -3.91 18.92
N TRP A 71 -26.79 -4.52 17.73
CA TRP A 71 -27.95 -4.44 16.87
C TRP A 71 -29.13 -5.15 17.51
N ASP A 72 -30.24 -4.45 17.72
CA ASP A 72 -31.52 -5.06 18.07
C ASP A 72 -32.03 -5.98 16.95
N ILE A 73 -31.74 -7.27 17.12
CA ILE A 73 -32.15 -8.34 16.21
C ILE A 73 -33.69 -8.43 16.13
N ARG A 74 -34.43 -8.08 17.19
CA ARG A 74 -35.89 -8.15 17.19
C ARG A 74 -36.49 -7.05 16.33
N ALA A 75 -35.94 -5.84 16.43
CA ALA A 75 -36.35 -4.72 15.59
C ALA A 75 -36.11 -5.02 14.10
N LYS A 76 -34.94 -5.54 13.73
CA LYS A 76 -34.64 -5.90 12.33
C LYS A 76 -35.48 -7.04 11.79
N ARG A 77 -35.75 -8.06 12.61
CA ARG A 77 -36.67 -9.15 12.23
C ARG A 77 -38.09 -8.64 12.00
N LYS A 78 -38.55 -7.67 12.79
CA LYS A 78 -39.85 -7.03 12.60
C LYS A 78 -39.90 -6.22 11.31
N GLU A 79 -38.91 -5.34 11.08
CA GLU A 79 -38.80 -4.60 9.81
C GLU A 79 -38.80 -5.52 8.59
N PHE A 80 -38.05 -6.63 8.65
CA PHE A 80 -38.05 -7.61 7.57
C PHE A 80 -39.42 -8.27 7.39
N ALA A 81 -40.07 -8.68 8.47
CA ALA A 81 -41.40 -9.28 8.40
C ALA A 81 -42.47 -8.32 7.88
N ASP A 82 -42.38 -7.04 8.25
CA ASP A 82 -43.27 -5.99 7.77
C ASP A 82 -42.99 -5.67 6.28
N TRP A 83 -41.73 -5.69 5.84
CA TRP A 83 -41.37 -5.56 4.43
C TRP A 83 -41.89 -6.73 3.57
N VAL A 84 -41.70 -7.97 4.02
CA VAL A 84 -42.23 -9.16 3.32
C VAL A 84 -43.75 -9.09 3.21
N ARG A 85 -44.44 -8.71 4.29
CA ARG A 85 -45.91 -8.53 4.26
C ARG A 85 -46.35 -7.40 3.35
N GLY A 86 -45.57 -6.33 3.25
CA GLY A 86 -45.82 -5.20 2.34
C GLY A 86 -45.67 -5.56 0.86
N GLN A 87 -44.85 -6.55 0.52
CA GLN A 87 -44.71 -7.09 -0.84
C GLN A 87 -45.88 -8.01 -1.24
N ASP A 88 -46.55 -8.63 -0.26
CA ASP A 88 -47.68 -9.56 -0.46
C ASP A 88 -49.04 -8.84 -0.54
N VAL A 89 -49.08 -7.51 -0.39
CA VAL A 89 -50.33 -6.75 -0.56
C VAL A 89 -50.57 -6.57 -2.06
N PRO A 90 -51.58 -7.23 -2.66
CA PRO A 90 -51.88 -7.00 -4.05
C PRO A 90 -52.36 -5.55 -4.19
N ILE A 91 -51.72 -4.80 -5.09
CA ILE A 91 -52.17 -3.49 -5.51
C ILE A 91 -53.58 -3.69 -6.08
N LYS A 92 -54.61 -3.38 -5.28
CA LYS A 92 -55.97 -3.29 -5.80
C LYS A 92 -56.06 -1.97 -6.56
N GLU A 93 -56.22 -2.09 -7.87
CA GLU A 93 -56.58 -1.01 -8.81
C GLU A 93 -57.77 -0.18 -8.31
#